data_AF-A0A954Q9R4-F1
#
_entry.id   AF-A0A954Q9R4-F1
#
_cell.length_a   1.000
_cell.length_b   1.000
_cell.length_c   1.000
_cell.angle_alpha   90.00
_cell.angle_beta   90.00
_cell.angle_gamma   90.00
#
_symmetry.space_group_name_H-M   'P 1'
#
loop_
_entity.id
_entity.type
_entity.pdbx_description
1 polymer ?
#
loop_
_entity_poly.entity_id
_entity_poly.type
_entity_poly.pdbx_seq_one_letter_code
_entity_poly.pdbx_strand_id
1 'polypeptide(L)'
;MMIHEGIDIDNEPVEPTRPNGLRRIIGISLFLGLAMSLLITVGYFAAHRRTLQREISGRIEERDQLQAITDRLSAAESQAESDKRIVLNLLGLCRSVEDIPDLPGGRIVAARKEAGTICMYVPDGRHTLEIQSEWGPASRKQKFASGEIPGAAGVKTWHVPLLPCSGYWLTLRADRSEEPIQWELTSNHSSFERKQETLPLEGFQYRGSSYSVDSTVQFPNQVKAFLAKDLEQASRTLEGVRLMSTTFNGSVGDENYAVKTTVRLRSEGPACISASDALRAFILKSDEYLLPYEGDGKYVIRRAQPGDDVMKQVD
;
A
#
# COMPACT_ATOMS: atom_id res chain seq x y z
N MET A 1 -49.60 -113.40 -33.89
CA MET A 1 -48.78 -114.20 -34.82
C MET A 1 -47.52 -113.36 -35.06
N MET A 2 -46.42 -113.60 -34.33
CA MET A 2 -45.28 -114.42 -34.78
C MET A 2 -44.79 -113.95 -36.18
N ILE A 3 -43.56 -113.50 -36.43
CA ILE A 3 -42.21 -113.82 -35.95
C ILE A 3 -41.22 -112.78 -36.53
N HIS A 4 -40.02 -112.70 -35.92
CA HIS A 4 -38.66 -112.29 -36.40
C HIS A 4 -38.43 -112.12 -37.92
N GLU A 5 -37.37 -111.50 -38.46
CA GLU A 5 -36.05 -110.99 -38.03
C GLU A 5 -35.50 -110.20 -39.24
N GLY A 6 -34.45 -109.41 -39.05
CA GLY A 6 -33.63 -108.95 -40.17
C GLY A 6 -32.79 -107.72 -39.84
N ILE A 7 -31.62 -107.95 -39.25
CA ILE A 7 -30.53 -106.99 -39.14
C ILE A 7 -29.82 -106.91 -40.49
N ASP A 8 -29.52 -105.70 -40.97
CA ASP A 8 -28.29 -105.46 -41.72
C ASP A 8 -27.73 -104.09 -41.34
N ILE A 9 -26.45 -104.10 -40.98
CA ILE A 9 -25.62 -102.97 -40.61
C ILE A 9 -24.85 -102.57 -41.87
N ASP A 10 -24.88 -101.30 -42.26
CA ASP A 10 -23.80 -100.76 -43.08
C ASP A 10 -23.43 -99.33 -42.67
N ASN A 11 -22.13 -99.11 -42.69
CA ASN A 11 -21.40 -98.06 -42.01
C ASN A 11 -21.53 -96.69 -42.70
N GLU A 12 -21.87 -95.64 -41.94
CA GLU A 12 -21.57 -94.27 -42.35
C GLU A 12 -20.13 -93.88 -41.97
N PRO A 13 -19.31 -93.39 -42.89
CA PRO A 13 -18.03 -92.77 -42.55
C PRO A 13 -18.26 -91.37 -42.01
N VAL A 14 -17.99 -91.17 -40.72
CA VAL A 14 -17.97 -89.87 -40.06
C VAL A 14 -16.77 -89.05 -40.58
N GLU A 15 -17.05 -88.00 -41.36
CA GLU A 15 -16.08 -86.95 -41.67
C GLU A 15 -15.60 -86.25 -40.38
N PRO A 16 -14.30 -86.03 -40.18
CA PRO A 16 -13.82 -85.30 -39.02
C PRO A 16 -14.09 -83.81 -39.19
N THR A 17 -15.13 -83.31 -38.52
CA THR A 17 -15.31 -81.87 -38.27
C THR A 17 -14.06 -81.31 -37.57
N ARG A 18 -13.33 -80.47 -38.29
CA ARG A 18 -12.20 -79.67 -37.79
C ARG A 18 -12.60 -78.90 -36.52
N PRO A 19 -11.69 -78.71 -35.55
CA PRO A 19 -12.05 -78.19 -34.23
C PRO A 19 -12.33 -76.67 -34.30
N ASN A 20 -13.61 -76.29 -34.23
CA ASN A 20 -14.07 -74.91 -34.05
C ASN A 20 -13.85 -74.35 -32.62
N GLY A 21 -13.23 -75.13 -31.72
CA GLY A 21 -12.97 -74.74 -30.33
C GLY A 21 -11.99 -73.56 -30.21
N LEU A 22 -10.97 -73.49 -31.06
CA LEU A 22 -9.95 -72.43 -30.98
C LEU A 22 -10.54 -71.05 -31.31
N ARG A 23 -11.43 -70.96 -32.31
CA ARG A 23 -12.08 -69.69 -32.72
C ARG A 23 -13.07 -69.16 -31.66
N ARG A 24 -13.79 -70.03 -30.96
CA ARG A 24 -14.69 -69.64 -29.86
C ARG A 24 -13.91 -69.17 -28.63
N ILE A 25 -12.81 -69.83 -28.28
CA ILE A 25 -11.95 -69.42 -27.16
C ILE A 25 -11.28 -68.08 -27.44
N ILE A 26 -10.76 -67.87 -28.66
CA ILE A 26 -10.15 -66.57 -29.06
C ILE A 26 -11.19 -65.43 -29.00
N GLY A 27 -12.43 -65.66 -29.44
CA GLY A 27 -13.50 -64.65 -29.38
C GLY A 27 -13.91 -64.27 -27.95
N ILE A 28 -14.00 -65.23 -27.04
CA ILE A 28 -14.32 -64.98 -25.62
C ILE A 28 -13.17 -64.22 -24.93
N SER A 29 -11.92 -64.59 -25.19
CA SER A 29 -10.74 -63.89 -24.65
C SER A 29 -10.63 -62.45 -25.14
N LEU A 30 -10.93 -62.19 -26.42
CA LEU A 30 -10.99 -60.83 -26.98
C LEU A 30 -12.12 -60.00 -26.35
N PHE A 31 -13.30 -60.60 -26.15
CA PHE A 31 -14.44 -59.92 -25.53
C PHE A 31 -14.16 -59.58 -24.05
N LEU A 32 -13.57 -60.51 -23.28
CA LEU A 32 -13.14 -60.26 -21.91
C LEU A 32 -12.05 -59.19 -21.83
N GLY A 33 -11.08 -59.21 -22.74
CA GLY A 33 -10.04 -58.18 -22.84
C GLY A 33 -10.63 -56.79 -23.13
N LEU A 34 -11.58 -56.69 -24.06
CA LEU A 34 -12.30 -55.46 -24.36
C LEU A 34 -13.17 -54.98 -23.18
N ALA A 35 -13.88 -55.90 -22.51
CA ALA A 35 -14.70 -55.57 -21.35
C ALA A 35 -13.84 -55.08 -20.16
N MET A 36 -12.69 -55.73 -19.91
CA MET A 36 -11.74 -55.30 -18.88
C MET A 36 -11.09 -53.96 -19.24
N SER A 37 -10.73 -53.75 -20.50
CA SER A 37 -10.25 -52.45 -20.98
C SER A 37 -11.29 -51.36 -20.74
N LEU A 38 -12.56 -51.59 -21.11
CA LEU A 38 -13.65 -50.65 -20.88
C LEU A 38 -13.84 -50.32 -19.39
N LEU A 39 -13.79 -51.34 -18.51
CA LEU A 39 -13.88 -51.15 -17.07
C LEU A 39 -12.72 -50.33 -16.50
N ILE A 40 -11.49 -50.56 -17.00
CA ILE A 40 -10.31 -49.77 -16.61
C ILE A 40 -10.49 -48.31 -17.07
N THR A 41 -10.94 -48.07 -18.30
CA THR A 41 -11.16 -46.70 -18.81
C THR A 41 -12.26 -45.98 -18.04
N VAL A 42 -13.39 -46.66 -17.74
CA VAL A 42 -14.48 -46.10 -16.92
C VAL A 42 -14.00 -45.81 -15.50
N GLY A 43 -13.23 -46.72 -14.89
CA GLY A 43 -12.61 -46.52 -13.58
C GLY A 43 -11.66 -45.33 -13.56
N TYR A 44 -10.82 -45.17 -14.59
CA TYR A 44 -9.92 -44.04 -14.77
C TYR A 44 -10.68 -42.72 -14.92
N PHE A 45 -11.69 -42.66 -15.80
CA PHE A 45 -12.52 -41.45 -15.96
C PHE A 45 -13.29 -41.10 -14.68
N ALA A 46 -13.80 -42.09 -13.94
CA ALA A 46 -14.47 -41.85 -12.66
C ALA A 46 -13.49 -41.33 -11.59
N ALA A 47 -12.29 -41.89 -11.51
CA ALA A 47 -11.24 -41.42 -10.61
C ALA A 47 -10.77 -40.00 -10.99
N HIS A 48 -10.52 -39.75 -12.27
CA HIS A 48 -10.10 -38.44 -12.78
C HIS A 48 -11.18 -37.37 -12.56
N ARG A 49 -12.46 -37.71 -12.77
CA ARG A 49 -13.58 -36.82 -12.47
C ARG A 49 -13.68 -36.48 -10.98
N ARG A 50 -13.42 -37.44 -10.08
CA ARG A 50 -13.37 -37.18 -8.63
C ARG A 50 -12.20 -36.28 -8.25
N THR A 51 -11.02 -36.47 -8.86
CA THR A 51 -9.86 -35.60 -8.64
C THR A 51 -10.14 -34.18 -9.12
N LEU A 52 -10.67 -34.01 -10.34
CA LEU A 52 -11.06 -32.70 -10.87
C LEU A 52 -12.15 -32.03 -10.01
N GLN A 53 -13.14 -32.78 -9.52
CA GLN A 53 -14.16 -32.22 -8.63
C GLN A 53 -13.57 -31.74 -7.30
N ARG A 54 -12.60 -32.46 -6.72
CA ARG A 54 -11.89 -32.00 -5.51
C ARG A 54 -11.06 -30.75 -5.79
N GLU A 55 -10.37 -30.71 -6.92
CA GLU A 55 -9.58 -29.54 -7.33
C GLU A 55 -10.47 -28.31 -7.56
N ILE A 56 -11.58 -28.47 -8.28
CA ILE A 56 -12.57 -27.40 -8.48
C ILE A 56 -13.15 -26.94 -7.14
N SER A 57 -13.51 -27.87 -6.25
CA SER A 57 -14.04 -27.51 -4.92
C SER A 57 -13.01 -26.75 -4.10
N GLY A 58 -11.74 -27.20 -4.11
CA GLY A 58 -10.64 -26.50 -3.43
C GLY A 58 -10.37 -25.10 -4.01
N ARG A 59 -10.46 -24.94 -5.34
CA ARG A 59 -10.33 -23.63 -6.00
C ARG A 59 -11.51 -22.70 -5.70
N ILE A 60 -12.73 -23.23 -5.59
CA ILE A 60 -13.91 -22.45 -5.19
C ILE A 60 -13.74 -21.97 -3.75
N GLU A 61 -13.32 -22.84 -2.85
CA GLU A 61 -13.05 -22.49 -1.45
C GLU A 61 -11.94 -21.42 -1.34
N GLU A 62 -10.83 -21.58 -2.06
CA GLU A 62 -9.75 -20.59 -2.14
C GLU A 62 -10.26 -19.23 -2.65
N ARG A 63 -11.08 -19.23 -3.71
CA ARG A 63 -11.71 -18.01 -4.24
C ARG A 63 -12.62 -17.35 -3.22
N ASP A 64 -13.48 -18.12 -2.55
CA ASP A 64 -14.45 -17.59 -1.59
C ASP A 64 -13.75 -17.02 -0.35
N GLN A 65 -12.65 -17.63 0.09
CA GLN A 65 -11.78 -17.09 1.13
C GLN A 65 -11.13 -15.76 0.70
N LEU A 66 -10.57 -15.69 -0.50
CA LEU A 66 -9.98 -14.46 -1.03
C LEU A 66 -11.02 -13.34 -1.23
N GLN A 67 -12.24 -13.68 -1.65
CA GLN A 67 -13.32 -12.73 -1.78
C GLN A 67 -13.73 -12.18 -0.41
N ALA A 68 -13.91 -13.04 0.59
CA ALA A 68 -14.23 -12.61 1.95
C ALA A 68 -13.14 -11.71 2.56
N ILE A 69 -11.86 -12.00 2.30
CA ILE A 69 -10.74 -11.13 2.69
C ILE A 69 -10.83 -9.78 1.98
N THR A 70 -11.08 -9.78 0.67
CA THR A 70 -11.21 -8.56 -0.14
C THR A 70 -12.35 -7.67 0.36
N ASP A 71 -13.50 -8.26 0.69
CA ASP A 71 -14.66 -7.52 1.21
C ASP A 71 -14.36 -6.90 2.59
N ARG A 72 -13.70 -7.65 3.48
CA ARG A 72 -13.24 -7.13 4.79
C ARG A 72 -12.26 -5.98 4.64
N LEU A 73 -11.31 -6.08 3.70
CA LEU A 73 -10.35 -5.02 3.41
C LEU A 73 -11.05 -3.77 2.89
N SER A 74 -11.98 -3.93 1.96
CA SER A 74 -12.76 -2.81 1.41
C SER A 74 -13.57 -2.09 2.49
N ALA A 75 -14.20 -2.85 3.40
CA ALA A 75 -14.92 -2.27 4.54
C ALA A 75 -14.00 -1.51 5.49
N ALA A 76 -12.83 -2.07 5.82
CA ALA A 76 -11.84 -1.42 6.70
C ALA A 76 -11.28 -0.14 6.07
N GLU A 77 -10.98 -0.14 4.77
CA GLU A 77 -10.55 1.05 4.03
C GLU A 77 -11.63 2.14 4.02
N SER A 78 -12.88 1.75 3.82
CA SER A 78 -14.02 2.68 3.84
C SER A 78 -14.18 3.34 5.22
N GLN A 79 -14.06 2.57 6.30
CA GLN A 79 -14.09 3.10 7.66
C GLN A 79 -12.92 4.05 7.93
N ALA A 80 -11.69 3.67 7.55
CA ALA A 80 -10.51 4.49 7.76
C ALA A 80 -10.59 5.84 7.02
N GLU A 81 -11.12 5.85 5.79
CA GLU A 81 -11.33 7.10 5.03
C GLU A 81 -12.46 7.95 5.63
N SER A 82 -13.50 7.31 6.18
CA SER A 82 -14.55 8.01 6.94
C SER A 82 -13.98 8.70 8.18
N ASP A 83 -13.20 7.98 9.00
CA ASP A 83 -12.57 8.51 10.21
C ASP A 83 -11.61 9.65 9.88
N LYS A 84 -10.77 9.47 8.85
CA LYS A 84 -9.88 10.52 8.33
C LYS A 84 -10.66 11.77 7.96
N ARG A 85 -11.80 11.64 7.27
CA ARG A 85 -12.65 12.77 6.89
C ARG A 85 -13.21 13.48 8.12
N ILE A 86 -13.66 12.75 9.13
CA ILE A 86 -14.18 13.32 10.38
C ILE A 86 -13.11 14.16 11.06
N VAL A 87 -11.90 13.63 11.23
CA VAL A 87 -10.80 14.34 11.90
C VAL A 87 -10.36 15.56 11.08
N LEU A 88 -10.23 15.44 9.75
CA LEU A 88 -9.90 16.57 8.89
C LEU A 88 -10.98 17.66 8.90
N ASN A 89 -12.26 17.28 8.96
CA ASN A 89 -13.36 18.23 9.10
C ASN A 89 -13.27 18.96 10.45
N LEU A 90 -12.97 18.24 11.52
CA LEU A 90 -12.80 18.82 12.84
C LEU A 90 -11.64 19.82 12.87
N LEU A 91 -10.46 19.47 12.34
CA LEU A 91 -9.38 20.45 12.17
C LEU A 91 -9.83 21.58 11.27
N GLY A 92 -10.62 21.32 10.23
CA GLY A 92 -11.17 22.30 9.30
C GLY A 92 -12.04 23.37 9.97
N LEU A 93 -12.66 23.07 11.11
CA LEU A 93 -13.51 24.01 11.87
C LEU A 93 -12.75 24.93 12.82
N CYS A 94 -11.50 24.61 13.20
CA CYS A 94 -10.67 25.45 14.08
C CYS A 94 -10.49 26.87 13.49
N ARG A 95 -10.62 27.92 14.28
CA ARG A 95 -10.43 29.32 13.84
C ARG A 95 -9.11 29.88 14.30
N SER A 96 -8.57 29.34 15.38
CA SER A 96 -7.25 29.67 15.90
C SER A 96 -6.51 28.41 16.37
N VAL A 97 -5.29 28.59 16.88
CA VAL A 97 -4.48 27.47 17.35
C VAL A 97 -5.06 26.85 18.62
N GLU A 98 -5.70 27.65 19.46
CA GLU A 98 -6.35 27.24 20.71
C GLU A 98 -7.57 26.33 20.48
N ASP A 99 -8.19 26.40 19.29
CA ASP A 99 -9.30 25.54 18.91
C ASP A 99 -8.87 24.12 18.51
N ILE A 100 -7.56 23.86 18.37
CA ILE A 100 -7.06 22.54 17.97
C ILE A 100 -7.19 21.60 19.18
N PRO A 101 -8.04 20.56 19.09
CA PRO A 101 -8.21 19.64 20.20
C PRO A 101 -7.04 18.66 20.27
N ASP A 102 -6.86 18.10 21.45
CA ASP A 102 -5.99 16.95 21.63
C ASP A 102 -6.59 15.74 20.93
N LEU A 103 -5.88 15.22 19.94
CA LEU A 103 -6.31 14.05 19.19
C LEU A 103 -5.68 12.80 19.80
N PRO A 104 -6.49 11.79 20.18
CA PRO A 104 -5.95 10.53 20.64
C PRO A 104 -5.27 9.78 19.48
N GLY A 105 -4.12 9.16 19.77
CA GLY A 105 -3.42 8.23 18.88
C GLY A 105 -2.11 8.73 18.31
N GLY A 106 -1.35 7.82 17.69
CA GLY A 106 0.01 8.07 17.19
C GLY A 106 0.14 8.74 15.81
N ARG A 107 -0.87 9.44 15.29
CA ARG A 107 -0.84 9.99 13.90
C ARG A 107 -0.66 11.49 13.88
N ILE A 108 0.11 11.97 12.90
CA ILE A 108 0.11 13.37 12.51
C ILE A 108 -1.18 13.63 11.75
N VAL A 109 -1.85 14.72 12.11
CA VAL A 109 -3.01 15.21 11.37
C VAL A 109 -2.72 16.62 10.91
N ALA A 110 -2.91 16.90 9.62
CA ALA A 110 -2.72 18.22 9.08
C ALA A 110 -3.80 18.55 8.05
N ALA A 111 -4.43 19.71 8.20
CA ALA A 111 -5.48 20.20 7.33
C ALA A 111 -5.13 21.58 6.82
N ARG A 112 -5.38 21.80 5.53
CA ARG A 112 -5.29 23.14 4.94
C ARG A 112 -6.42 24.01 5.49
N LYS A 113 -6.09 25.26 5.83
CA LYS A 113 -7.10 26.27 6.20
C LYS A 113 -7.41 27.19 5.04
N GLU A 114 -6.39 27.87 4.55
CA GLU A 114 -6.50 28.83 3.47
C GLU A 114 -5.23 28.79 2.61
N ALA A 115 -5.02 29.78 1.75
CA ALA A 115 -3.76 29.91 1.03
C ALA A 115 -2.62 30.20 2.01
N GLY A 116 -1.59 29.36 2.02
CA GLY A 116 -0.40 29.55 2.87
C GLY A 116 -0.55 29.13 4.33
N THR A 117 -1.75 28.75 4.78
CA THR A 117 -2.01 28.37 6.17
C THR A 117 -2.36 26.89 6.31
N ILE A 118 -1.64 26.22 7.22
CA ILE A 118 -1.90 24.83 7.61
C ILE A 118 -2.07 24.72 9.13
N CYS A 119 -3.10 23.98 9.52
CA CYS A 119 -3.37 23.59 10.89
C CYS A 119 -2.94 22.14 11.07
N MET A 120 -2.17 21.83 12.11
CA MET A 120 -1.68 20.47 12.34
C MET A 120 -1.70 20.09 13.81
N TYR A 121 -1.87 18.81 14.09
CA TYR A 121 -1.67 18.18 15.38
C TYR A 121 -0.54 17.16 15.27
N VAL A 122 0.35 17.20 16.26
CA VAL A 122 1.53 16.35 16.34
C VAL A 122 1.37 15.41 17.54
N PRO A 123 1.49 14.08 17.35
CA PRO A 123 1.33 13.12 18.42
C PRO A 123 2.53 13.12 19.37
N ASP A 124 2.58 12.17 20.31
CA ASP A 124 3.73 11.97 21.16
C ASP A 124 4.98 11.55 20.35
N GLY A 125 6.15 12.01 20.82
CA GLY A 125 7.44 11.75 20.19
C GLY A 125 8.29 13.00 19.98
N ARG A 126 9.44 12.80 19.30
CA ARG A 126 10.36 13.87 18.94
C ARG A 126 10.18 14.25 17.49
N HIS A 127 9.69 15.45 17.27
CA HIS A 127 9.33 15.95 15.96
C HIS A 127 10.05 17.26 15.66
N THR A 128 10.41 17.45 14.39
CA THR A 128 11.01 18.68 13.88
C THR A 128 10.27 19.10 12.62
N LEU A 129 9.77 20.33 12.63
CA LEU A 129 9.27 20.98 11.42
C LEU A 129 10.45 21.51 10.61
N GLU A 130 10.57 21.08 9.38
CA GLU A 130 11.51 21.58 8.40
C GLU A 130 10.78 22.47 7.41
N ILE A 131 11.19 23.73 7.33
CA ILE A 131 10.71 24.69 6.34
C ILE A 131 11.90 24.99 5.44
N GLN A 132 11.82 24.57 4.18
CA GLN A 132 12.88 24.77 3.19
C GLN A 132 12.36 25.71 2.10
N SER A 133 13.03 26.84 1.92
CA SER A 133 12.75 27.79 0.84
C SER A 133 13.92 27.86 -0.13
N GLU A 134 13.61 27.72 -1.41
CA GLU A 134 14.55 27.81 -2.53
C GLU A 134 14.06 28.92 -3.45
N TRP A 135 14.93 29.84 -3.87
CA TRP A 135 14.53 30.94 -4.74
C TRP A 135 15.51 31.17 -5.88
N GLY A 136 14.99 31.68 -7.01
CA GLY A 136 15.83 32.11 -8.12
C GLY A 136 15.07 32.60 -9.35
N PRO A 137 15.80 33.02 -10.41
CA PRO A 137 15.20 33.50 -11.65
C PRO A 137 14.26 32.47 -12.31
N ALA A 138 13.04 32.89 -12.63
CA ALA A 138 11.99 32.05 -13.20
C ALA A 138 12.22 31.68 -14.70
N SER A 139 13.22 32.29 -15.35
CA SER A 139 13.47 32.19 -16.80
C SER A 139 14.09 30.88 -17.26
N ARG A 140 14.47 29.99 -16.35
CA ARG A 140 14.92 28.64 -16.69
C ARG A 140 13.85 27.65 -16.27
N LYS A 141 13.65 26.60 -17.09
CA LYS A 141 13.01 25.34 -16.70
C LYS A 141 13.80 24.74 -15.52
N GLN A 142 13.73 25.35 -14.34
CA GLN A 142 14.44 24.93 -13.16
C GLN A 142 13.78 23.64 -12.68
N LYS A 143 14.38 22.53 -13.10
CA LYS A 143 14.41 21.34 -12.26
C LYS A 143 15.16 21.76 -11.00
N PHE A 144 14.43 22.13 -9.95
CA PHE A 144 14.91 22.34 -8.57
C PHE A 144 15.44 21.02 -7.97
N ALA A 145 16.24 20.25 -8.72
CA ALA A 145 16.57 18.85 -8.43
C ALA A 145 18.08 18.57 -8.42
N SER A 146 18.96 19.54 -8.71
CA SER A 146 20.38 19.21 -8.95
C SER A 146 21.43 20.22 -8.47
N GLY A 147 21.15 21.06 -7.46
CA GLY A 147 22.20 21.66 -6.64
C GLY A 147 23.14 22.72 -7.27
N GLU A 148 22.99 23.09 -8.53
CA GLU A 148 23.76 24.19 -9.14
C GLU A 148 22.85 25.36 -9.49
N ILE A 149 23.01 26.43 -8.73
CA ILE A 149 22.18 27.63 -8.80
C ILE A 149 23.05 28.80 -9.29
N PRO A 150 22.75 29.45 -10.44
CA PRO A 150 23.44 30.67 -10.88
C PRO A 150 23.13 31.85 -9.94
N GLY A 151 24.05 32.82 -9.87
CA GLY A 151 24.06 33.94 -8.92
C GLY A 151 22.69 34.63 -8.68
N ALA A 152 22.50 35.04 -7.40
CA ALA A 152 21.30 35.57 -6.74
C ALA A 152 20.20 34.57 -6.34
N ALA A 153 20.35 33.30 -6.71
CA ALA A 153 19.45 32.25 -6.28
C ALA A 153 20.02 31.50 -5.06
N GLY A 154 19.15 31.18 -4.11
CA GLY A 154 19.54 30.78 -2.75
C GLY A 154 18.61 29.73 -2.15
N VAL A 155 19.09 29.10 -1.07
CA VAL A 155 18.36 28.10 -0.30
C VAL A 155 18.49 28.43 1.18
N LYS A 156 17.37 28.40 1.90
CA LYS A 156 17.32 28.53 3.35
C LYS A 156 16.44 27.44 3.93
N THR A 157 16.96 26.75 4.93
CA THR A 157 16.20 25.76 5.70
C THR A 157 16.14 26.18 7.15
N TRP A 158 14.94 26.16 7.73
CA TRP A 158 14.70 26.31 9.15
C TRP A 158 14.26 24.97 9.73
N HIS A 159 14.79 24.64 10.91
CA HIS A 159 14.42 23.47 11.68
C HIS A 159 13.84 23.93 13.01
N VAL A 160 12.58 23.60 13.25
CA VAL A 160 11.86 23.99 14.46
C VAL A 160 11.47 22.74 15.23
N PRO A 161 12.08 22.48 16.40
CA PRO A 161 11.63 21.42 17.29
C PRO A 161 10.18 21.66 17.71
N LEU A 162 9.36 20.62 17.63
CA LEU A 162 7.97 20.65 18.05
C LEU A 162 7.83 19.90 19.37
N LEU A 163 7.00 20.44 20.26
CA LEU A 163 6.52 19.75 21.45
C LEU A 163 5.53 18.64 21.08
N PRO A 164 5.58 17.49 21.77
CA PRO A 164 4.65 16.38 21.56
C PRO A 164 3.22 16.75 21.94
N CYS A 165 2.25 15.98 21.44
CA CYS A 165 0.82 16.07 21.80
C CYS A 165 0.28 17.50 21.73
N SER A 166 0.60 18.22 20.66
CA SER A 166 0.33 19.66 20.55
C SER A 166 -0.21 20.01 19.16
N GLY A 167 -1.11 20.99 19.16
CA GLY A 167 -1.62 21.66 17.97
C GLY A 167 -0.73 22.81 17.54
N TYR A 168 -0.62 23.02 16.23
CA TYR A 168 0.17 24.07 15.62
C TYR A 168 -0.56 24.73 14.46
N TRP A 169 -0.32 26.02 14.31
CA TRP A 169 -0.81 26.84 13.21
C TRP A 169 0.37 27.47 12.50
N LEU A 170 0.62 27.04 11.26
CA LEU A 170 1.69 27.58 10.42
C LEU A 170 1.09 28.42 9.31
N THR A 171 1.53 29.67 9.21
CA THR A 171 1.12 30.61 8.15
C THR A 171 2.35 31.08 7.39
N LEU A 172 2.36 30.85 6.08
CA LEU A 172 3.27 31.47 5.13
C LEU A 172 2.63 32.76 4.61
N ARG A 173 3.28 33.90 4.84
CA ARG A 173 2.83 35.22 4.39
C ARG A 173 3.71 35.71 3.25
N ALA A 174 3.06 36.05 2.15
CA ALA A 174 3.63 36.81 1.05
C ALA A 174 2.54 37.78 0.59
N ASP A 175 2.75 39.07 0.86
CA ASP A 175 1.81 40.11 0.47
C ASP A 175 2.30 40.82 -0.81
N ARG A 176 1.38 41.48 -1.52
CA ARG A 176 1.66 42.33 -2.69
C ARG A 176 2.29 43.68 -2.30
N SER A 177 2.23 44.05 -1.03
CA SER A 177 3.09 45.11 -0.48
C SER A 177 4.55 44.65 -0.58
N GLU A 178 5.52 45.57 -0.61
CA GLU A 178 6.96 45.24 -0.69
C GLU A 178 7.50 44.54 0.58
N GLU A 179 6.62 43.91 1.35
CA GLU A 179 6.95 43.16 2.54
C GLU A 179 7.64 41.83 2.17
N PRO A 180 8.67 41.43 2.94
CA PRO A 180 9.39 40.22 2.66
C PRO A 180 8.52 38.99 2.96
N ILE A 181 8.80 37.88 2.27
CA ILE A 181 8.15 36.60 2.54
C ILE A 181 8.51 36.15 3.96
N GLN A 182 7.49 35.80 4.74
CA GLN A 182 7.65 35.40 6.13
C GLN A 182 6.89 34.11 6.42
N TRP A 183 7.29 33.40 7.47
CA TRP A 183 6.46 32.37 8.06
C TRP A 183 6.31 32.60 9.55
N GLU A 184 5.16 32.20 10.08
CA GLU A 184 4.81 32.27 11.48
C GLU A 184 4.28 30.91 11.94
N LEU A 185 4.78 30.44 13.08
CA LEU A 185 4.34 29.21 13.72
C LEU A 185 3.91 29.51 15.16
N THR A 186 2.65 29.19 15.47
CA THR A 186 2.09 29.23 16.82
C THR A 186 1.65 27.83 17.26
N SER A 187 1.49 27.63 18.57
CA SER A 187 1.03 26.37 19.15
C SER A 187 -0.01 26.64 20.23
N ASN A 188 -0.87 25.65 20.50
CA ASN A 188 -1.77 25.65 21.65
C ASN A 188 -1.05 25.28 22.96
N HIS A 189 0.20 24.80 22.88
CA HIS A 189 0.99 24.44 24.05
C HIS A 189 1.57 25.68 24.73
N SER A 190 1.28 25.87 26.02
CA SER A 190 1.63 27.07 26.79
C SER A 190 3.12 27.40 26.86
N SER A 191 4.00 26.40 26.80
CA SER A 191 5.46 26.59 26.82
C SER A 191 6.08 26.82 25.45
N PHE A 192 5.30 26.78 24.36
CA PHE A 192 5.82 27.02 23.03
C PHE A 192 5.74 28.51 22.70
N GLU A 193 6.90 29.14 22.56
CA GLU A 193 6.96 30.53 22.11
C GLU A 193 6.67 30.62 20.61
N ARG A 194 5.84 31.59 20.22
CA ARG A 194 5.58 31.92 18.82
C ARG A 194 6.89 32.16 18.08
N LYS A 195 7.07 31.50 16.94
CA LYS A 195 8.24 31.67 16.07
C LYS A 195 7.85 32.36 14.77
N GLN A 196 8.69 33.28 14.33
CA GLN A 196 8.49 34.01 13.09
C GLN A 196 9.85 34.28 12.47
N GLU A 197 9.96 34.04 11.17
CA GLU A 197 11.21 34.19 10.42
C GLU A 197 10.91 34.76 9.04
N THR A 198 11.90 35.50 8.52
CA THR A 198 11.82 36.18 7.25
C THR A 198 12.78 35.54 6.26
N LEU A 199 12.32 35.34 5.02
CA LEU A 199 13.17 34.88 3.94
C LEU A 199 14.22 35.96 3.64
N PRO A 200 15.53 35.63 3.58
CA PRO A 200 16.58 36.59 3.28
C PRO A 200 16.65 36.88 1.77
N LEU A 201 15.55 37.41 1.21
CA LEU A 201 15.41 37.83 -0.18
C LEU A 201 14.84 39.25 -0.21
N GLU A 202 15.75 40.23 -0.18
CA GLU A 202 15.39 41.65 -0.17
C GLU A 202 14.85 42.10 -1.53
N GLY A 203 13.92 43.06 -1.53
CA GLY A 203 13.37 43.67 -2.75
C GLY A 203 12.47 42.74 -3.59
N PHE A 204 12.02 41.62 -3.04
CA PHE A 204 11.06 40.75 -3.71
C PHE A 204 9.68 41.39 -3.78
N GLN A 205 9.18 41.59 -4.98
CA GLN A 205 7.84 42.09 -5.26
C GLN A 205 6.94 40.93 -5.70
N TYR A 206 6.02 40.55 -4.82
CA TYR A 206 5.12 39.43 -5.04
C TYR A 206 4.07 39.71 -6.14
N ARG A 207 3.85 38.74 -7.02
CA ARG A 207 2.86 38.83 -8.12
C ARG A 207 1.78 37.75 -8.04
N GLY A 208 2.10 36.57 -7.53
CA GLY A 208 1.13 35.48 -7.40
C GLY A 208 1.74 34.21 -6.81
N SER A 209 0.90 33.25 -6.43
CA SER A 209 1.34 32.00 -5.78
C SER A 209 0.56 30.79 -6.26
N SER A 210 1.20 29.62 -6.17
CA SER A 210 0.57 28.32 -6.31
C SER A 210 0.79 27.50 -5.06
N TYR A 211 -0.25 26.78 -4.62
CA TYR A 211 -0.26 26.01 -3.38
C TYR A 211 -0.54 24.54 -3.68
N SER A 212 0.30 23.68 -3.14
CA SER A 212 0.09 22.23 -3.03
C SER A 212 0.10 21.91 -1.54
N VAL A 213 -1.09 21.78 -0.95
CA VAL A 213 -1.25 21.41 0.45
C VAL A 213 -1.96 20.06 0.50
N ASP A 214 -1.29 19.07 1.07
CA ASP A 214 -1.83 17.73 1.19
C ASP A 214 -2.46 17.60 2.58
N SER A 215 -3.79 17.50 2.66
CA SER A 215 -4.44 17.13 3.92
C SER A 215 -4.01 15.71 4.27
N THR A 216 -3.46 15.54 5.46
CA THR A 216 -2.66 14.37 5.81
C THR A 216 -3.14 13.80 7.14
N VAL A 217 -3.34 12.48 7.18
CA VAL A 217 -3.53 11.69 8.40
C VAL A 217 -2.65 10.46 8.26
N GLN A 218 -1.48 10.48 8.86
CA GLN A 218 -0.51 9.38 8.73
C GLN A 218 0.42 9.28 9.94
N PHE A 219 1.05 8.13 10.12
CA PHE A 219 2.05 8.00 11.18
C PHE A 219 3.29 8.86 10.88
N PRO A 220 3.99 9.35 11.92
CA PRO A 220 5.13 10.25 11.74
C PRO A 220 6.26 9.72 10.84
N ASN A 221 6.44 8.41 10.78
CA ASN A 221 7.44 7.72 9.96
C ASN A 221 6.78 6.74 8.97
N GLN A 222 5.58 7.05 8.49
CA GLN A 222 4.84 6.16 7.59
C GLN A 222 5.49 6.13 6.20
N VAL A 223 5.76 4.92 5.70
CA VAL A 223 6.21 4.72 4.32
C VAL A 223 5.00 4.48 3.41
N LYS A 224 5.00 5.09 2.23
CA LYS A 224 3.90 4.95 1.25
C LYS A 224 3.85 3.55 0.67
N ALA A 225 2.64 3.01 0.50
CA ALA A 225 2.37 1.65 0.04
C ALA A 225 3.07 1.24 -1.29
N PHE A 226 3.36 2.17 -2.21
CA PHE A 226 4.07 1.82 -3.45
C PHE A 226 5.57 1.53 -3.24
N LEU A 227 6.17 2.06 -2.17
CA LEU A 227 7.52 1.73 -1.72
C LEU A 227 7.54 0.45 -0.87
N ALA A 228 6.38 -0.02 -0.39
CA ALA A 228 6.29 -1.27 0.36
C ALA A 228 6.58 -2.52 -0.49
N LYS A 229 6.74 -2.38 -1.81
CA LYS A 229 7.29 -3.45 -2.66
C LYS A 229 8.78 -3.70 -2.42
N ASP A 230 9.48 -2.74 -1.83
CA ASP A 230 10.87 -2.84 -1.40
C ASP A 230 10.96 -2.35 0.06
N LEU A 231 10.43 -3.18 0.98
CA LEU A 231 10.45 -2.91 2.41
C LEU A 231 11.88 -2.69 2.94
N GLU A 232 12.88 -3.28 2.28
CA GLU A 232 14.28 -3.06 2.62
C GLU A 232 14.70 -1.60 2.34
N GLN A 233 14.37 -1.06 1.16
CA GLN A 233 14.60 0.36 0.87
C GLN A 233 13.78 1.26 1.80
N ALA A 234 12.51 0.93 2.03
CA ALA A 234 11.61 1.66 2.93
C ALA A 234 12.15 1.77 4.36
N SER A 235 12.80 0.72 4.88
CA SER A 235 13.43 0.73 6.20
C SER A 235 14.59 1.73 6.32
N ARG A 236 15.14 2.19 5.19
CA ARG A 236 16.32 3.06 5.11
C ARG A 236 15.98 4.51 4.77
N THR A 237 14.77 4.81 4.30
CA THR A 237 14.38 6.15 3.83
C THR A 237 13.31 6.78 4.71
N LEU A 238 13.68 7.83 5.46
CA LEU A 238 12.75 8.68 6.21
C LEU A 238 12.90 10.13 5.74
N GLU A 239 12.21 10.48 4.65
CA GLU A 239 12.19 11.87 4.14
C GLU A 239 11.30 12.81 4.98
N GLY A 240 10.50 12.23 5.88
CA GLY A 240 9.47 12.94 6.65
C GLY A 240 8.17 13.14 5.89
N VAL A 241 7.17 13.61 6.62
CA VAL A 241 5.82 13.89 6.12
C VAL A 241 5.80 15.26 5.45
N ARG A 242 5.65 15.33 4.13
CA ARG A 242 5.40 16.61 3.44
C ARG A 242 4.00 17.11 3.78
N LEU A 243 3.92 18.29 4.37
CA LEU A 243 2.68 18.92 4.80
C LEU A 243 2.17 19.93 3.77
N MET A 244 3.09 20.73 3.22
CA MET A 244 2.76 21.80 2.30
C MET A 244 3.93 22.07 1.35
N SER A 245 3.61 22.56 0.16
CA SER A 245 4.56 23.19 -0.72
C SER A 245 3.89 24.32 -1.49
N THR A 246 4.56 25.45 -1.51
CA THR A 246 4.04 26.68 -2.09
C THR A 246 5.10 27.28 -2.98
N THR A 247 4.71 27.78 -4.14
CA THR A 247 5.61 28.56 -4.99
C THR A 247 5.07 29.98 -5.09
N PHE A 248 5.83 30.95 -4.61
CA PHE A 248 5.57 32.38 -4.81
C PHE A 248 6.31 32.84 -6.06
N ASN A 249 5.64 33.57 -6.94
CA ASN A 249 6.22 34.16 -8.14
C ASN A 249 6.18 35.67 -8.00
N GLY A 250 7.25 36.34 -8.43
CA GLY A 250 7.42 37.77 -8.27
C GLY A 250 8.58 38.30 -9.10
N SER A 251 9.14 39.42 -8.68
CA SER A 251 10.34 40.01 -9.26
C SER A 251 11.29 40.53 -8.19
N VAL A 252 12.58 40.58 -8.52
CA VAL A 252 13.61 41.29 -7.75
C VAL A 252 14.26 42.26 -8.71
N GLY A 253 14.00 43.56 -8.54
CA GLY A 253 14.28 44.54 -9.60
C GLY A 253 13.54 44.20 -10.90
N ASP A 254 14.27 44.14 -12.01
CA ASP A 254 13.72 43.85 -13.34
C ASP A 254 13.65 42.35 -13.69
N GLU A 255 14.13 41.47 -12.80
CA GLU A 255 14.15 40.02 -13.05
C GLU A 255 12.96 39.30 -12.42
N ASN A 256 12.33 38.38 -13.15
CA ASN A 256 11.28 37.51 -12.59
C ASN A 256 11.89 36.41 -11.73
N TYR A 257 11.38 36.24 -10.50
CA TYR A 257 11.84 35.26 -9.52
C TYR A 257 10.71 34.29 -9.13
N ALA A 258 11.09 33.06 -8.81
CA ALA A 258 10.23 32.07 -8.16
C ALA A 258 10.86 31.66 -6.82
N VAL A 259 10.04 31.57 -5.78
CA VAL A 259 10.38 31.13 -4.43
C VAL A 259 9.54 29.91 -4.10
N LYS A 260 10.16 28.73 -4.06
CA LYS A 260 9.52 27.48 -3.67
C LYS A 260 9.79 27.20 -2.20
N THR A 261 8.73 27.18 -1.39
CA THR A 261 8.77 26.77 0.02
C THR A 261 8.17 25.39 0.18
N THR A 262 8.84 24.49 0.87
CA THR A 262 8.39 23.13 1.20
C THR A 262 8.44 22.93 2.70
N VAL A 263 7.34 22.48 3.28
CA VAL A 263 7.19 22.20 4.71
C VAL A 263 7.10 20.68 4.89
N ARG A 264 8.00 20.14 5.70
CA ARG A 264 8.04 18.72 6.06
C ARG A 264 8.08 18.57 7.57
N LEU A 265 7.43 17.53 8.09
CA LEU A 265 7.55 17.13 9.49
C LEU A 265 8.41 15.86 9.55
N ARG A 266 9.55 15.96 10.22
CA ARG A 266 10.45 14.83 10.48
C ARG A 266 10.28 14.34 11.90
N SER A 267 10.38 13.03 12.08
CA SER A 267 10.16 12.41 13.38
C SER A 267 11.27 11.42 13.66
N GLU A 268 11.71 11.34 14.91
CA GLU A 268 12.61 10.28 15.34
C GLU A 268 11.85 8.94 15.40
N GLY A 269 12.56 7.83 15.23
CA GLY A 269 12.00 6.49 15.31
C GLY A 269 12.06 5.70 13.99
N PRO A 270 11.69 4.41 14.03
CA PRO A 270 11.79 3.56 12.85
C PRO A 270 10.69 3.84 11.83
N ALA A 271 10.94 3.43 10.58
CA ALA A 271 9.93 3.41 9.53
C ALA A 271 8.76 2.50 9.90
N CYS A 272 7.55 2.89 9.52
CA CYS A 272 6.34 2.15 9.82
C CYS A 272 5.38 2.14 8.64
N ILE A 273 4.41 1.23 8.67
CA ILE A 273 3.28 1.19 7.75
C ILE A 273 1.97 1.13 8.53
N SER A 274 0.91 1.63 7.90
CA SER A 274 -0.43 1.51 8.45
C SER A 274 -0.90 0.05 8.39
N ALA A 275 -1.78 -0.36 9.31
CA ALA A 275 -2.36 -1.70 9.31
C ALA A 275 -3.13 -2.00 8.01
N SER A 276 -3.82 -0.99 7.44
CA SER A 276 -4.47 -1.11 6.14
C SER A 276 -3.49 -1.41 5.01
N ASP A 277 -2.30 -0.80 5.03
CA ASP A 277 -1.25 -1.05 4.04
C ASP A 277 -0.51 -2.37 4.31
N ALA A 278 -0.33 -2.74 5.58
CA ALA A 278 0.33 -3.97 6.01
C ALA A 278 -0.40 -5.21 5.51
N LEU A 279 -1.73 -5.22 5.54
CA LEU A 279 -2.53 -6.33 5.01
C LEU A 279 -2.22 -6.60 3.52
N ARG A 280 -1.95 -5.56 2.72
CA ARG A 280 -1.51 -5.72 1.33
C ARG A 280 -0.09 -6.29 1.22
N ALA A 281 0.82 -5.88 2.11
CA ALA A 281 2.18 -6.42 2.17
C ALA A 281 2.21 -7.90 2.58
N PHE A 282 1.37 -8.32 3.54
CA PHE A 282 1.22 -9.72 3.94
C PHE A 282 0.71 -10.61 2.79
N ILE A 283 -0.24 -10.11 1.98
CA ILE A 283 -0.74 -10.83 0.79
C ILE A 283 0.36 -11.06 -0.26
N LEU A 284 1.36 -10.16 -0.34
CA LEU A 284 2.48 -10.25 -1.29
C LEU A 284 3.70 -11.02 -0.76
N LYS A 285 3.59 -11.72 0.39
CA LYS A 285 4.66 -12.51 1.02
C LYS A 285 5.94 -11.72 1.35
N SER A 286 5.78 -10.57 2.02
CA SER A 286 6.90 -9.76 2.55
C SER A 286 6.87 -9.69 4.09
N ASP A 287 6.41 -10.76 4.72
CA ASP A 287 6.25 -10.96 6.16
C ASP A 287 7.57 -10.89 6.95
N GLU A 288 8.70 -11.22 6.31
CA GLU A 288 10.03 -11.21 6.92
C GLU A 288 10.51 -9.82 7.43
N TYR A 289 9.88 -8.74 6.96
CA TYR A 289 10.30 -7.37 7.25
C TYR A 289 9.35 -6.63 8.20
N LEU A 290 8.22 -7.22 8.58
CA LEU A 290 7.23 -6.59 9.47
C LEU A 290 7.44 -7.06 10.91
N LEU A 291 7.68 -6.12 11.82
CA LEU A 291 7.76 -6.37 13.27
C LEU A 291 6.36 -6.50 13.87
N PRO A 292 6.23 -7.01 15.13
CA PRO A 292 4.95 -7.12 15.81
C PRO A 292 4.20 -5.79 15.84
N TYR A 293 2.87 -5.90 15.80
CA TYR A 293 1.93 -4.80 15.90
C TYR A 293 2.19 -3.97 17.17
N GLU A 294 2.40 -2.67 17.03
CA GLU A 294 2.71 -1.77 18.16
C GLU A 294 1.47 -1.09 18.76
N GLY A 295 0.27 -1.34 18.22
CA GLY A 295 -0.94 -0.59 18.59
C GLY A 295 -1.33 0.49 17.55
N ASP A 296 -2.48 1.14 17.75
CA ASP A 296 -3.01 2.26 16.95
C ASP A 296 -3.15 2.04 15.43
N GLY A 297 -3.06 0.80 14.94
CA GLY A 297 -3.02 0.49 13.51
C GLY A 297 -1.64 0.66 12.89
N LYS A 298 -0.55 0.46 13.65
CA LYS A 298 0.85 0.64 13.22
C LYS A 298 1.64 -0.69 13.24
N TYR A 299 2.38 -0.95 12.17
CA TYR A 299 3.44 -1.97 12.12
C TYR A 299 4.79 -1.31 11.85
N VAL A 300 5.84 -1.74 12.54
CA VAL A 300 7.21 -1.26 12.28
C VAL A 300 7.88 -2.11 11.22
N ILE A 301 8.65 -1.46 10.34
CA ILE A 301 9.45 -2.13 9.33
C ILE A 301 10.86 -2.36 9.89
N ARG A 302 11.37 -3.59 9.81
CA ARG A 302 12.74 -3.92 10.19
C ARG A 302 13.71 -3.68 9.03
N ARG A 303 14.94 -3.30 9.38
CA ARG A 303 16.10 -3.43 8.50
C ARG A 303 16.60 -4.87 8.57
N ALA A 304 16.71 -5.58 7.44
CA ALA A 304 17.22 -6.95 7.42
C ALA A 304 18.57 -7.05 8.17
N GLN A 305 18.65 -7.94 9.15
CA GLN A 305 19.91 -8.38 9.74
C GLN A 305 20.17 -9.84 9.34
N PRO A 306 21.43 -10.26 9.11
CA PRO A 306 21.72 -11.65 8.83
C PRO A 306 21.37 -12.53 10.04
N GLY A 307 20.42 -13.46 9.89
CA GLY A 307 20.13 -14.50 10.89
C GLY A 307 18.82 -14.34 11.68
N ASP A 308 17.89 -13.49 11.25
CA ASP A 308 16.60 -13.34 11.92
C ASP A 308 15.61 -14.47 11.57
N ASP A 309 15.23 -15.28 12.57
CA ASP A 309 14.07 -16.18 12.49
C ASP A 309 12.78 -15.35 12.65
N VAL A 310 12.01 -15.26 11.57
CA VAL A 310 10.77 -14.46 11.51
C VAL A 310 9.63 -15.25 12.17
N MET A 311 8.95 -14.62 13.12
CA MET A 311 7.84 -15.23 13.85
C MET A 311 6.68 -15.61 12.94
N LYS A 312 6.33 -16.90 12.96
CA LYS A 312 4.99 -17.38 12.57
C LYS A 312 4.01 -17.07 13.70
N GLN A 313 3.24 -16.01 13.58
CA GLN A 313 1.93 -15.95 14.25
C GLN A 313 0.88 -15.48 13.26
N VAL A 314 0.11 -16.46 12.80
CA VAL A 314 -1.24 -16.28 12.27
C VAL A 314 -2.15 -16.43 13.48
N ASP A 315 -2.90 -15.39 13.81
CA ASP A 315 -4.22 -15.45 14.44
C ASP A 315 -5.02 -14.21 14.00
#